data_AF-A0A9Q3L0S9-F1
#
_entry.id   AF-A0A9Q3L0S9-F1
#
_cell.length_a   1.000
_cell.length_b   1.000
_cell.length_c   1.000
_cell.angle_alpha   90.00
_cell.angle_beta   90.00
_cell.angle_gamma   90.00
#
_symmetry.space_group_name_H-M   'P 1'
#
loop_
_entity.id
_entity.type
_entity.pdbx_description
1 polymer ?
#
loop_
_entity_poly.entity_id
_entity_poly.type
_entity_poly.pdbx_seq_one_letter_code
_entity_poly.pdbx_strand_id
1 'polypeptide(L)'
;MRVELIDVLYTYNNEFASDNEPLGAIKGHEVDINLNIDRPYPQVIRRPAYPASPRAREAWEKHIQELIQLGVLGKVGHNEEVE
;
A
#
# COMPACT_ATOMS: atom_id res chain seq x y z
N MET A 1 36.82 5.15 3.27
CA MET A 1 35.74 4.99 2.27
C MET A 1 34.91 3.72 2.46
N ARG A 2 35.44 2.50 2.26
CA ARG A 2 34.61 1.27 2.35
C ARG A 2 34.14 0.94 3.78
N VAL A 3 35.00 1.20 4.77
CA VAL A 3 34.69 0.96 6.20
C VAL A 3 33.64 1.94 6.70
N GLU A 4 33.81 3.22 6.40
CA GLU A 4 32.87 4.29 6.78
C GLU A 4 31.46 4.04 6.21
N LEU A 5 31.35 3.54 4.97
CA LEU A 5 30.05 3.21 4.39
C LEU A 5 29.36 2.07 5.14
N ILE A 6 30.11 1.04 5.53
CA ILE A 6 29.56 -0.09 6.29
C ILE A 6 29.07 0.38 7.66
N ASP A 7 29.85 1.23 8.34
CA ASP A 7 29.46 1.78 9.65
C ASP A 7 28.16 2.59 9.56
N VAL A 8 28.01 3.41 8.51
CA VAL A 8 26.77 4.18 8.26
C VAL A 8 25.59 3.25 8.01
N LEU A 9 25.73 2.26 7.13
CA LEU A 9 24.65 1.33 6.81
C LEU A 9 24.23 0.49 8.03
N TYR A 10 25.19 0.14 8.89
CA TYR A 10 24.91 -0.61 10.11
C TYR A 10 24.25 0.25 11.18
N THR A 11 24.69 1.50 11.34
CA THR A 11 24.15 2.46 12.32
C THR A 11 22.71 2.84 12.00
N TYR A 12 22.38 3.02 10.71
CA TYR A 12 21.06 3.45 10.24
C TYR A 12 20.29 2.31 9.55
N ASN A 13 20.55 1.05 9.90
CA ASN A 13 19.98 -0.10 9.20
C ASN A 13 18.44 -0.09 9.09
N ASN A 14 17.75 0.42 10.10
CA ASN A 14 16.29 0.50 10.17
C ASN A 14 15.70 1.65 9.34
N GLU A 15 16.53 2.59 8.89
CA GLU A 15 16.11 3.71 8.02
C GLU A 15 16.09 3.30 6.54
N PHE A 16 16.70 2.15 6.20
CA PHE A 16 16.75 1.63 4.84
C PHE A 16 15.73 0.51 4.64
N ALA A 17 15.11 0.49 3.46
CA ALA A 17 14.32 -0.66 3.04
C ALA A 17 15.21 -1.90 2.92
N SER A 18 14.79 -3.00 3.53
CA SER A 18 15.45 -4.31 3.45
C SER A 18 14.49 -5.36 2.92
N ASP A 19 15.00 -6.54 2.56
CA ASP A 19 14.14 -7.65 2.12
C ASP A 19 13.13 -8.08 3.20
N ASN A 20 13.45 -7.85 4.48
CA ASN A 20 12.57 -8.17 5.61
C ASN A 20 11.62 -7.00 5.96
N GLU A 21 12.01 -5.76 5.67
CA GLU A 21 11.25 -4.54 5.93
C GLU A 21 11.26 -3.63 4.67
N PRO A 22 10.50 -3.98 3.62
CA PRO A 22 10.65 -3.35 2.30
C PRO A 22 10.06 -1.94 2.23
N LEU A 23 9.21 -1.56 3.17
CA LEU A 23 8.64 -0.21 3.24
C LEU A 23 9.43 0.72 4.16
N GLY A 24 10.43 0.22 4.90
CA GLY A 24 11.08 0.95 6.00
C GLY A 24 10.11 1.27 7.14
N ALA A 25 10.60 1.87 8.22
CA ALA A 25 9.79 2.22 9.40
C ALA A 25 8.89 3.46 9.16
N ILE A 26 7.96 3.39 8.20
CA ILE A 26 6.96 4.43 7.94
C ILE A 26 5.99 4.49 9.12
N LYS A 27 6.15 5.48 10.00
CA LYS A 27 5.29 5.71 11.17
C LYS A 27 4.57 7.06 11.03
N GLY A 28 3.25 7.08 11.27
CA GLY A 28 2.49 8.32 11.43
C GLY A 28 2.00 9.00 10.15
N HIS A 29 1.84 8.27 9.05
CA HIS A 29 1.33 8.79 7.77
C HIS A 29 -0.16 8.50 7.56
N GLU A 30 -0.93 8.43 8.64
CA GLU A 30 -2.40 8.32 8.55
C GLU A 30 -2.96 9.63 8.00
N VAL A 31 -3.81 9.51 6.97
CA VAL A 31 -4.45 10.66 6.33
C VAL A 31 -5.94 10.54 6.56
N ASP A 32 -6.50 11.55 7.22
CA ASP A 32 -7.95 11.71 7.34
C ASP A 32 -8.48 12.46 6.10
N ILE A 33 -9.33 11.80 5.31
CA ILE A 33 -9.90 12.34 4.09
C ILE A 33 -11.37 12.67 4.33
N ASN A 34 -11.64 13.94 4.58
CA ASN A 34 -13.00 14.45 4.81
C ASN A 34 -13.67 14.91 3.50
N LEU A 35 -14.93 14.56 3.33
CA LEU A 35 -15.76 15.07 2.23
C LEU A 35 -16.32 16.45 2.58
N ASN A 36 -16.36 17.36 1.60
CA ASN A 36 -16.95 18.70 1.77
C ASN A 36 -18.49 18.71 1.72
N ILE A 37 -19.14 17.54 1.77
CA ILE A 37 -20.58 17.39 1.62
C ILE A 37 -21.12 16.45 2.69
N ASP A 38 -22.35 16.70 3.14
CA ASP A 38 -23.07 15.85 4.07
C ASP A 38 -23.90 14.78 3.33
N ARG A 39 -24.24 13.69 4.03
CA ARG A 39 -25.13 12.64 3.51
C ARG A 39 -26.49 13.25 3.09
N PRO A 40 -27.13 12.76 2.01
CA PRO A 40 -26.77 11.58 1.23
C PRO A 40 -25.71 11.86 0.16
N TYR A 41 -24.72 10.98 0.05
CA TYR A 41 -23.69 11.06 -0.97
C TYR A 41 -24.24 10.79 -2.37
N PRO A 42 -23.64 11.36 -3.44
CA PRO A 42 -23.96 11.00 -4.81
C PRO A 42 -23.86 9.48 -5.02
N GLN A 43 -24.76 8.92 -5.82
CA GLN A 43 -24.69 7.50 -6.15
C GLN A 43 -23.38 7.20 -6.87
N VAL A 44 -22.60 6.26 -6.31
CA VAL A 44 -21.33 5.84 -6.89
C VAL A 44 -21.58 5.23 -8.26
N ILE A 45 -21.05 5.85 -9.31
CA ILE A 45 -21.05 5.27 -10.66
C ILE A 45 -20.03 4.14 -10.67
N ARG A 46 -20.49 2.91 -10.40
CA ARG A 46 -19.64 1.71 -10.48
C ARG A 46 -19.38 1.38 -11.94
N ARG A 47 -18.18 1.68 -12.40
CA ARG A 47 -17.69 1.18 -13.69
C ARG A 47 -17.14 -0.23 -13.47
N PRO A 48 -17.50 -1.22 -14.29
CA PRO A 48 -16.84 -2.51 -14.22
C PRO A 48 -15.35 -2.32 -14.48
N ALA A 49 -14.52 -3.13 -13.81
CA ALA A 49 -13.09 -3.16 -14.13
C ALA A 49 -12.92 -3.53 -15.60
N TYR A 50 -12.03 -2.84 -16.29
CA TYR A 50 -11.68 -3.18 -17.65
C TYR A 50 -11.06 -4.58 -17.70
N PRO A 51 -11.35 -5.39 -18.74
CA PRO A 51 -10.78 -6.72 -18.86
C PRO A 51 -9.26 -6.62 -19.02
N ALA A 52 -8.54 -7.39 -18.21
CA ALA A 52 -7.10 -7.52 -18.30
C ALA A 52 -6.71 -8.71 -19.18
N SER A 53 -5.56 -8.64 -19.85
CA SER A 53 -5.00 -9.80 -20.53
C SER A 53 -4.57 -10.86 -19.50
N PRO A 54 -4.57 -12.17 -19.83
CA PRO A 54 -4.17 -13.23 -18.90
C PRO A 54 -2.77 -12.99 -18.32
N ARG A 55 -1.81 -12.61 -19.17
CA ARG A 55 -0.44 -12.29 -18.77
C ARG A 55 -0.37 -11.10 -17.81
N ALA A 56 -1.17 -10.05 -18.05
CA ALA A 56 -1.22 -8.91 -17.15
C ALA A 56 -1.80 -9.30 -15.80
N ARG A 57 -2.85 -10.14 -15.80
CA ARG A 57 -3.50 -10.62 -14.59
C ARG A 57 -2.55 -11.41 -13.70
N GLU A 58 -1.77 -12.33 -14.27
CA GLU A 58 -0.76 -13.11 -13.52
C GLU A 58 0.30 -12.21 -12.86
N ALA A 59 0.80 -11.21 -13.57
CA ALA A 59 1.76 -10.26 -13.02
C ALA A 59 1.16 -9.40 -11.91
N TRP A 60 -0.09 -8.94 -12.08
CA TRP A 60 -0.80 -8.15 -11.08
C TRP A 60 -1.12 -8.95 -9.83
N GLU A 61 -1.53 -10.21 -9.98
CA GLU A 61 -1.84 -11.10 -8.85
C GLU A 61 -0.64 -11.18 -7.90
N LYS A 62 0.58 -11.35 -8.43
CA LYS A 62 1.80 -11.38 -7.63
C LYS A 62 1.97 -10.11 -6.79
N HIS A 63 1.89 -8.94 -7.41
CA HIS A 63 2.08 -7.67 -6.72
C HIS A 63 0.95 -7.33 -5.74
N ILE A 64 -0.28 -7.71 -6.06
CA ILE A 64 -1.42 -7.54 -5.15
C ILE A 64 -1.21 -8.37 -3.88
N GLN A 65 -0.74 -9.62 -4.02
CA GLN A 65 -0.43 -10.47 -2.87
C GLN A 65 0.71 -9.90 -2.01
N GLU A 66 1.77 -9.38 -2.64
CA GLU A 66 2.87 -8.69 -1.94
C GLU A 66 2.32 -7.51 -1.12
N LEU A 67 1.47 -6.66 -1.71
CA LEU A 67 0.90 -5.50 -1.02
C LEU A 67 -0.07 -5.87 0.11
N ILE A 68 -0.80 -6.98 0.00
CA ILE A 68 -1.65 -7.51 1.08
C ILE A 68 -0.78 -7.98 2.25
N GLN A 69 0.31 -8.73 1.97
CA GLN A 69 1.22 -9.21 3.01
C GLN A 69 1.91 -8.08 3.76
N LEU A 70 2.19 -6.97 3.06
CA LEU A 70 2.75 -5.75 3.65
C LEU A 70 1.72 -4.90 4.41
N GLY A 71 0.44 -5.29 4.43
CA GLY A 71 -0.62 -4.52 5.10
C GLY A 71 -0.98 -3.21 4.40
N VAL A 72 -0.50 -2.99 3.17
CA VAL A 72 -0.82 -1.80 2.37
C VAL A 72 -2.22 -1.91 1.76
N LEU A 73 -2.60 -3.12 1.34
CA LEU A 73 -3.94 -3.41 0.83
C LEU A 73 -4.72 -4.27 1.82
N GLY A 74 -5.89 -3.78 2.23
CA GLY A 74 -6.87 -4.51 3.02
C GLY A 74 -8.06 -4.97 2.18
N LYS A 75 -8.59 -6.16 2.46
CA LYS A 75 -9.85 -6.61 1.85
C LYS A 75 -11.02 -5.97 2.57
N VAL A 76 -11.76 -5.12 1.87
CA VAL A 76 -12.96 -4.45 2.40
C VAL A 76 -14.22 -5.14 1.88
N GLY A 77 -15.17 -5.40 2.77
CA GLY A 77 -16.49 -5.93 2.44
C GLY A 77 -17.34 -4.94 1.65
N HIS A 78 -18.29 -5.44 0.86
CA HIS A 78 -19.15 -4.59 0.03
C HIS A 78 -20.01 -3.58 0.82
N ASN A 79 -20.26 -3.86 2.09
CA ASN A 79 -21.08 -3.07 3.02
C ASN A 79 -20.29 -2.63 4.26
N GLU A 80 -18.97 -2.75 4.24
CA GLU A 80 -18.14 -2.34 5.36
C GLU A 80 -17.96 -0.82 5.28
N GLU A 81 -18.45 -0.09 6.29
CA GLU A 81 -18.13 1.32 6.45
C GLU A 81 -16.66 1.38 6.89
N VAL A 82 -15.82 1.92 6.02
CA VAL A 82 -14.43 2.24 6.36
C VAL A 82 -14.45 3.68 6.86
N GLU A 83 -14.03 3.87 8.11
CA GLU A 83 -13.82 5.21 8.71
C GLU A 83 -12.62 5.92 8.07
#